data_AF-A0A7W0GD97-F1
#
_entry.id   AF-A0A7W0GD97-F1
#
_cell.length_a   1.000
_cell.length_b   1.000
_cell.length_c   1.000
_cell.angle_alpha   90.00
_cell.angle_beta   90.00
_cell.angle_gamma   90.00
#
_symmetry.space_group_name_H-M   'P 1'
#
loop_
_entity.id
_entity.type
_entity.pdbx_description
1 polymer ?
#
loop_
_entity_poly.entity_id
_entity_poly.type
_entity_poly.pdbx_seq_one_letter_code
_entity_poly.pdbx_strand_id
1 'polypeptide(L)'
;MPARSQAKNDQDEEERQRFADRVLGLAEDAVYWAIAVLLVAGAGTLLVAQVHTFLSLTDTPASTVMLEVLDGLLLIFIFVELLFAVRACLRSHEIVAEPFLIVGILAGIKEIVVLSVEAAKLLSEGPEFSRAIVEIGVLGALVLVLSASAYVLRERRQDTEDAGEQAGEAADRS
;
A
#
# COMPACT_ATOMS: atom_id res chain seq x y z
N MET A 1 18.79 -36.39 41.64
CA MET A 1 19.51 -35.87 40.47
C MET A 1 18.49 -35.38 39.43
N PRO A 2 18.21 -34.07 39.32
CA PRO A 2 17.16 -33.56 38.42
C PRO A 2 17.67 -33.05 37.05
N ALA A 3 18.93 -32.61 36.96
CA ALA A 3 19.46 -31.81 35.84
C ALA A 3 19.38 -32.47 34.44
N ARG A 4 19.18 -33.79 34.34
CA ARG A 4 19.13 -34.52 33.07
C ARG A 4 17.78 -34.42 32.34
N SER A 5 16.76 -33.82 32.96
CA SER A 5 15.41 -33.71 32.37
C SER A 5 15.11 -32.34 31.73
N GLN A 6 15.75 -31.26 32.17
CA GLN A 6 15.55 -29.91 31.59
C GLN A 6 16.24 -29.80 30.23
N ALA A 7 17.54 -30.11 30.19
CA ALA A 7 18.38 -30.03 28.99
C ALA A 7 17.94 -30.88 27.78
N LYS A 8 16.91 -31.73 27.92
CA LYS A 8 16.22 -32.37 26.78
C LYS A 8 14.99 -31.58 26.33
N ASN A 9 14.17 -31.10 27.27
CA ASN A 9 13.00 -30.28 26.97
C ASN A 9 13.40 -28.99 26.23
N ASP A 10 14.48 -28.35 26.68
CA ASP A 10 15.01 -27.12 26.06
C ASP A 10 15.42 -27.37 24.58
N GLN A 11 15.98 -28.54 24.28
CA GLN A 11 16.36 -28.94 22.91
C GLN A 11 15.14 -29.28 22.03
N ASP A 12 14.18 -30.03 22.57
CA ASP A 12 12.93 -30.37 21.86
C ASP A 12 12.08 -29.09 21.57
N GLU A 13 12.22 -28.01 22.38
CA GLU A 13 11.59 -26.71 22.13
C GLU A 13 12.34 -25.87 21.07
N GLU A 14 13.67 -25.78 21.14
CA GLU A 14 14.47 -25.07 20.12
C GLU A 14 14.28 -25.65 18.70
N GLU A 15 14.24 -26.98 18.54
CA GLU A 15 14.00 -27.60 17.23
C GLU A 15 12.61 -27.29 16.70
N ARG A 16 11.59 -27.25 17.56
CA ARG A 16 10.20 -26.92 17.16
C ARG A 16 10.04 -25.46 16.75
N GLN A 17 10.72 -24.52 17.43
CA GLN A 17 10.75 -23.11 17.02
C GLN A 17 11.37 -22.95 15.63
N ARG A 18 12.60 -23.47 15.43
CA ARG A 18 13.32 -23.42 14.15
C ARG A 18 12.59 -24.10 12.98
N PHE A 19 11.69 -25.05 13.27
CA PHE A 19 10.83 -25.68 12.26
C PHE A 19 9.58 -24.85 11.98
N ALA A 20 8.97 -24.25 13.01
CA ALA A 20 7.84 -23.34 12.85
C ALA A 20 8.23 -22.11 12.02
N ASP A 21 9.33 -21.43 12.38
CA ASP A 21 9.82 -20.23 11.68
C ASP A 21 10.08 -20.50 10.18
N ARG A 22 10.66 -21.68 9.87
CA ARG A 22 10.97 -22.09 8.50
C ARG A 22 9.72 -22.46 7.69
N VAL A 23 8.67 -22.98 8.33
CA VAL A 23 7.37 -23.24 7.67
C VAL A 23 6.59 -21.94 7.48
N LEU A 24 6.65 -21.02 8.45
CA LEU A 24 6.03 -19.70 8.38
C LEU A 24 6.62 -18.88 7.24
N GLY A 25 7.95 -18.71 7.19
CA GLY A 25 8.62 -17.96 6.11
C GLY A 25 8.36 -18.55 4.71
N LEU A 26 8.32 -19.88 4.58
CA LEU A 26 7.99 -20.53 3.30
C LEU A 26 6.53 -20.30 2.86
N ALA A 27 5.59 -20.26 3.82
CA ALA A 27 4.19 -19.96 3.54
C ALA A 27 3.98 -18.47 3.21
N GLU A 28 4.71 -17.59 3.89
CA GLU A 28 4.74 -16.14 3.66
C GLU A 28 5.29 -15.81 2.26
N ASP A 29 6.46 -16.33 1.90
CA ASP A 29 7.03 -16.21 0.54
C ASP A 29 6.05 -16.71 -0.53
N ALA A 30 5.41 -17.86 -0.31
CA ALA A 30 4.45 -18.44 -1.25
C ALA A 30 3.19 -17.57 -1.43
N VAL A 31 2.65 -17.00 -0.34
CA VAL A 31 1.53 -16.06 -0.39
C VAL A 31 1.93 -14.78 -1.13
N TYR A 32 3.11 -14.22 -0.86
CA TYR A 32 3.58 -13.03 -1.58
C TYR A 32 3.83 -13.28 -3.06
N TRP A 33 4.39 -14.44 -3.45
CA TRP A 33 4.51 -14.82 -4.86
C TRP A 33 3.15 -14.98 -5.55
N ALA A 34 2.16 -15.57 -4.87
CA ALA A 34 0.81 -15.71 -5.39
C ALA A 34 0.13 -14.34 -5.59
N ILE A 35 0.25 -13.42 -4.63
CA ILE A 35 -0.28 -12.05 -4.73
C ILE A 35 0.40 -11.29 -5.88
N ALA A 36 1.73 -11.36 -5.99
CA ALA A 36 2.47 -10.70 -7.05
C ALA A 36 2.08 -11.21 -8.45
N VAL A 37 1.97 -12.53 -8.63
CA VAL A 37 1.52 -13.13 -9.90
C VAL A 37 0.09 -12.73 -10.24
N LEU A 38 -0.83 -12.76 -9.25
CA LEU A 38 -2.23 -12.40 -9.47
C LEU A 38 -2.37 -10.92 -9.88
N LEU A 39 -1.62 -10.01 -9.26
CA LEU A 39 -1.62 -8.59 -9.60
C LEU A 39 -1.02 -8.32 -10.98
N VAL A 40 0.10 -8.96 -11.34
CA VAL A 40 0.70 -8.86 -12.69
C VAL A 40 -0.25 -9.40 -13.76
N ALA A 41 -0.81 -10.59 -13.54
CA ALA A 41 -1.72 -11.23 -14.49
C ALA A 41 -3.02 -10.44 -14.67
N GLY A 42 -3.59 -9.92 -13.57
CA GLY A 42 -4.77 -9.06 -13.59
C GLY A 42 -4.54 -7.75 -14.32
N ALA A 43 -3.47 -7.02 -13.98
CA ALA A 43 -3.09 -5.78 -14.67
C ALA A 43 -2.87 -6.00 -16.17
N GLY A 44 -2.16 -7.08 -16.56
CA GLY A 44 -1.94 -7.43 -17.96
C GLY A 44 -3.23 -7.79 -18.70
N THR A 45 -4.13 -8.54 -18.06
CA THR A 45 -5.43 -8.91 -18.64
C THR A 45 -6.32 -7.68 -18.87
N LEU A 46 -6.39 -6.78 -17.88
CA LEU A 46 -7.13 -5.52 -17.98
C LEU A 46 -6.54 -4.59 -19.04
N LEU A 47 -5.21 -4.51 -19.14
CA LEU A 47 -4.53 -3.71 -20.16
C LEU A 47 -4.83 -4.23 -21.58
N VAL A 48 -4.80 -5.54 -21.80
CA VAL A 48 -5.18 -6.14 -23.10
C VAL A 48 -6.65 -5.89 -23.41
N ALA A 49 -7.54 -6.02 -22.43
CA ALA A 49 -8.97 -5.73 -22.59
C ALA A 49 -9.19 -4.26 -22.99
N GLN A 50 -8.60 -3.29 -22.27
CA GLN A 50 -8.76 -1.87 -22.59
C GLN A 50 -8.13 -1.46 -23.92
N VAL A 51 -6.99 -2.03 -24.32
CA VAL A 51 -6.46 -1.81 -25.68
C VAL A 51 -7.45 -2.29 -26.74
N HIS A 52 -8.11 -3.43 -26.52
CA HIS A 52 -9.14 -3.94 -27.44
C HIS A 52 -10.40 -3.06 -27.44
N THR A 53 -10.86 -2.61 -26.27
CA THR A 53 -12.00 -1.67 -26.12
C THR A 53 -11.72 -0.35 -26.83
N PHE A 54 -10.56 0.28 -26.56
CA PHE A 54 -10.16 1.55 -27.18
C PHE A 54 -10.16 1.47 -28.72
N LEU A 55 -9.54 0.44 -29.29
CA LEU A 55 -9.54 0.22 -30.75
C LEU A 55 -10.96 0.02 -31.31
N SER A 56 -11.82 -0.69 -30.57
CA SER A 56 -13.21 -0.98 -30.97
C SER A 56 -14.14 0.25 -30.88
N LEU A 57 -13.78 1.24 -30.07
CA LEU A 57 -14.57 2.46 -29.86
C LEU A 57 -14.15 3.65 -30.73
N THR A 58 -13.24 3.46 -31.69
CA THR A 58 -12.67 4.54 -32.53
C THR A 58 -13.73 5.43 -33.23
N ASP A 59 -14.89 4.88 -33.60
CA ASP A 59 -16.00 5.60 -34.25
C ASP A 59 -17.02 6.25 -33.29
N THR A 60 -16.78 6.16 -31.97
CA THR A 60 -17.70 6.64 -30.91
C THR A 60 -17.36 8.08 -30.48
N PRO A 61 -18.34 8.90 -30.03
CA PRO A 61 -18.06 10.26 -29.54
C PRO A 61 -16.98 10.29 -28.46
N ALA A 62 -15.96 11.14 -28.68
CA ALA A 62 -14.72 11.15 -27.90
C ALA A 62 -14.90 11.38 -26.39
N SER A 63 -16.00 12.00 -25.96
CA SER A 63 -16.39 12.07 -24.55
C SER A 63 -16.56 10.66 -23.97
N THR A 64 -17.50 9.88 -24.50
CA THR A 64 -17.79 8.50 -24.08
C THR A 64 -16.56 7.61 -24.13
N VAL A 65 -15.77 7.69 -25.22
CA VAL A 65 -14.51 6.92 -25.34
C VAL A 65 -13.55 7.24 -24.21
N MET A 66 -13.37 8.54 -23.88
CA MET A 66 -12.47 8.94 -22.80
C MET A 66 -13.00 8.57 -21.41
N LEU A 67 -14.32 8.37 -21.22
CA LEU A 67 -14.86 7.89 -19.95
C LEU A 67 -14.58 6.39 -19.75
N GLU A 68 -14.82 5.58 -20.80
CA GLU A 68 -14.61 4.13 -20.80
C GLU A 68 -13.11 3.78 -20.66
N VAL A 69 -12.26 4.52 -21.38
CA VAL A 69 -10.80 4.37 -21.30
C VAL A 69 -10.28 4.80 -19.93
N LEU A 70 -10.82 5.88 -19.35
CA LEU A 70 -10.45 6.30 -18.02
C LEU A 70 -10.73 5.20 -17.00
N ASP A 71 -11.97 4.69 -16.93
CA ASP A 71 -12.40 3.67 -15.96
C ASP A 71 -11.46 2.45 -15.91
N GLY A 72 -11.19 1.85 -17.06
CA GLY A 72 -10.26 0.71 -17.11
C GLY A 72 -8.81 1.10 -16.79
N LEU A 73 -8.37 2.31 -17.10
CA LEU A 73 -7.08 2.83 -16.64
C LEU A 73 -7.05 3.04 -15.12
N LEU A 74 -8.18 3.35 -14.46
CA LEU A 74 -8.28 3.37 -12.99
C LEU A 74 -8.03 1.98 -12.43
N LEU A 75 -8.73 0.98 -12.97
CA LEU A 75 -8.64 -0.40 -12.51
C LEU A 75 -7.24 -0.97 -12.74
N ILE A 76 -6.60 -0.67 -13.88
CA ILE A 76 -5.18 -0.97 -14.12
C ILE A 76 -4.29 -0.23 -13.12
N PHE A 77 -4.59 1.04 -12.78
CA PHE A 77 -3.81 1.80 -11.80
C PHE A 77 -3.81 1.10 -10.44
N ILE A 78 -4.98 0.69 -9.95
CA ILE A 78 -5.17 0.03 -8.65
C ILE A 78 -4.33 -1.26 -8.59
N PHE A 79 -4.35 -2.10 -9.63
CA PHE A 79 -3.54 -3.33 -9.64
C PHE A 79 -2.02 -3.03 -9.62
N VAL A 80 -1.56 -2.01 -10.34
CA VAL A 80 -0.14 -1.59 -10.34
C VAL A 80 0.26 -0.95 -9.01
N GLU A 81 -0.64 -0.24 -8.34
CA GLU A 81 -0.42 0.36 -7.02
C GLU A 81 -0.38 -0.69 -5.90
N LEU A 82 -1.31 -1.65 -5.90
CA LEU A 82 -1.26 -2.79 -4.98
C LEU A 82 0.05 -3.58 -5.14
N LEU A 83 0.54 -3.75 -6.37
CA LEU A 83 1.83 -4.38 -6.63
C LEU A 83 3.00 -3.57 -6.05
N PHE A 84 2.97 -2.24 -6.19
CA PHE A 84 3.96 -1.35 -5.58
C PHE A 84 3.90 -1.41 -4.04
N ALA A 85 2.71 -1.38 -3.44
CA ALA A 85 2.49 -1.46 -2.00
C ALA A 85 3.01 -2.78 -1.42
N VAL A 86 2.65 -3.93 -2.02
CA VAL A 86 3.16 -5.25 -1.65
C VAL A 86 4.69 -5.30 -1.74
N ARG A 87 5.27 -4.75 -2.82
CA ARG A 87 6.73 -4.68 -3.00
C ARG A 87 7.43 -3.74 -2.00
N ALA A 88 6.75 -2.68 -1.55
CA ALA A 88 7.27 -1.77 -0.54
C ALA A 88 7.34 -2.45 0.84
N CYS A 89 6.27 -3.15 1.25
CA CYS A 89 6.24 -3.95 2.48
C CYS A 89 7.31 -5.05 2.46
N LEU A 90 7.39 -5.83 1.37
CA LEU A 90 8.39 -6.90 1.17
C LEU A 90 9.83 -6.43 1.39
N ARG A 91 10.19 -5.24 0.89
CA ARG A 91 11.54 -4.67 1.02
C ARG A 91 11.87 -4.26 2.47
N SER A 92 10.87 -3.99 3.29
CA SER A 92 11.05 -3.49 4.65
C SER A 92 11.28 -4.62 5.67
N HIS A 93 10.63 -5.79 5.49
CA HIS A 93 10.63 -6.94 6.42
C HIS A 93 10.20 -6.64 7.88
N GLU A 94 9.89 -5.37 8.17
CA GLU A 94 9.37 -4.82 9.40
C GLU A 94 8.38 -3.72 8.98
N ILE A 95 7.18 -3.68 9.57
CA ILE A 95 6.15 -2.70 9.18
C ILE A 95 6.45 -1.35 9.84
N VAL A 96 7.48 -0.69 9.32
CA VAL A 96 7.73 0.73 9.55
C VAL A 96 6.53 1.49 9.00
N ALA A 97 5.81 2.22 9.85
CA ALA A 97 4.56 2.86 9.45
C ALA A 97 4.77 4.02 8.43
N GLU A 98 5.97 4.59 8.35
CA GLU A 98 6.32 5.69 7.44
C GLU A 98 6.11 5.35 5.95
N PRO A 99 6.73 4.30 5.36
CA PRO A 99 6.45 3.91 3.96
C PRO A 99 4.99 3.49 3.72
N PHE A 100 4.29 2.90 4.70
CA PHE A 100 2.87 2.54 4.56
C PHE A 100 1.98 3.79 4.48
N LEU A 101 2.22 4.79 5.35
CA LEU A 101 1.52 6.07 5.31
C LEU A 101 1.77 6.83 3.99
N ILE A 102 3.00 6.80 3.47
CA ILE A 102 3.34 7.41 2.17
C ILE A 102 2.56 6.75 1.03
N VAL A 103 2.40 5.42 1.03
CA VAL A 103 1.56 4.70 0.05
C VAL A 103 0.09 5.09 0.19
N GLY A 104 -0.44 5.16 1.42
CA GLY A 104 -1.83 5.59 1.65
C GLY A 104 -2.13 7.03 1.21
N ILE A 105 -1.17 7.94 1.41
CA ILE A 105 -1.24 9.33 0.92
C ILE A 105 -1.24 9.36 -0.62
N LEU A 106 -0.37 8.59 -1.27
CA LEU A 106 -0.30 8.52 -2.74
C LEU A 106 -1.60 8.00 -3.35
N ALA A 107 -2.14 6.90 -2.81
CA ALA A 107 -3.40 6.30 -3.24
C ALA A 107 -4.56 7.30 -3.09
N GLY A 108 -4.73 7.92 -1.92
CA GLY A 108 -5.80 8.89 -1.67
C GLY A 108 -5.72 10.13 -2.57
N ILE A 109 -4.52 10.66 -2.84
CA ILE A 109 -4.33 11.77 -3.79
C ILE A 109 -4.74 11.36 -5.21
N LYS A 110 -4.39 10.14 -5.63
CA LYS A 110 -4.74 9.59 -6.95
C LYS A 110 -6.25 9.40 -7.09
N GLU A 111 -6.88 8.80 -6.08
CA GLU A 111 -8.32 8.57 -6.01
C GLU A 111 -9.11 9.91 -6.05
N ILE A 112 -8.63 10.95 -5.36
CA ILE A 112 -9.18 12.32 -5.48
C ILE A 112 -9.13 12.86 -6.91
N VAL A 113 -7.99 12.75 -7.60
CA VAL A 113 -7.84 13.21 -9.00
C VAL A 113 -8.79 12.44 -9.92
N VAL A 114 -8.92 11.13 -9.70
CA VAL A 114 -9.77 10.21 -10.44
C VAL A 114 -11.25 10.53 -10.27
N LEU A 115 -11.75 10.57 -9.03
CA LEU A 115 -13.13 10.97 -8.74
C LEU A 115 -13.43 12.41 -9.16
N SER A 116 -12.45 13.30 -9.23
CA SER A 116 -12.67 14.66 -9.75
C SER A 116 -13.02 14.66 -11.25
N VAL A 117 -12.43 13.75 -12.04
CA VAL A 117 -12.77 13.60 -13.47
C VAL A 117 -14.08 12.83 -13.64
N GLU A 118 -14.40 11.90 -12.74
CA GLU A 118 -15.73 11.26 -12.65
C GLU A 118 -16.83 12.29 -12.33
N ALA A 119 -16.66 13.08 -11.28
CA ALA A 119 -17.62 14.10 -10.84
C ALA A 119 -17.87 15.15 -11.94
N ALA A 120 -16.87 15.48 -12.76
CA ALA A 120 -17.05 16.38 -13.90
C ALA A 120 -18.05 15.84 -14.96
N LYS A 121 -18.29 14.51 -15.02
CA LYS A 121 -19.36 13.89 -15.84
C LYS A 121 -20.74 14.26 -15.30
N LEU A 122 -20.87 14.34 -13.97
CA LEU A 122 -22.14 14.43 -13.23
C LEU A 122 -22.69 15.86 -13.09
N LEU A 123 -22.08 16.87 -13.74
CA LEU A 123 -22.49 18.29 -13.63
C LEU A 123 -23.98 18.56 -13.94
N SER A 124 -24.64 17.72 -14.74
CA SER A 124 -26.09 17.75 -15.01
C SER A 124 -26.94 16.97 -14.01
N GLU A 125 -26.34 16.10 -13.20
CA GLU A 125 -26.97 15.17 -12.28
C GLU A 125 -26.68 15.56 -10.81
N GLY A 126 -27.25 16.70 -10.42
CA GLY A 126 -26.98 17.38 -9.15
C GLY A 126 -26.89 16.51 -7.88
N PRO A 127 -27.76 15.49 -7.66
CA PRO A 127 -27.65 14.61 -6.49
C PRO A 127 -26.35 13.79 -6.46
N GLU A 128 -26.00 13.11 -7.55
CA GLU A 128 -24.78 12.29 -7.62
C GLU A 128 -23.52 13.16 -7.71
N PHE A 129 -23.58 14.34 -8.35
CA PHE A 129 -22.50 15.32 -8.27
C PHE A 129 -22.22 15.75 -6.83
N SER A 130 -23.26 16.09 -6.07
CA SER A 130 -23.12 16.48 -4.66
C SER A 130 -22.51 15.35 -3.82
N ARG A 131 -22.90 14.10 -4.09
CA ARG A 131 -22.32 12.92 -3.46
C ARG A 131 -20.84 12.74 -3.79
N ALA A 132 -20.46 12.82 -5.07
CA ALA A 132 -19.06 12.70 -5.50
C ALA A 132 -18.17 13.82 -4.92
N ILE A 133 -18.68 15.06 -4.82
CA ILE A 133 -17.98 16.17 -4.15
C ILE A 133 -17.79 15.91 -2.65
N VAL A 134 -18.78 15.32 -1.95
CA VAL A 134 -18.64 14.91 -0.55
C VAL A 134 -17.60 13.79 -0.40
N GLU A 135 -17.59 12.81 -1.31
CA GLU A 135 -16.64 11.69 -1.32
C GLU A 135 -15.19 12.16 -1.53
N ILE A 136 -14.97 13.05 -2.52
CA ILE A 136 -13.70 13.75 -2.74
C ILE A 136 -13.28 14.54 -1.48
N GLY A 137 -14.23 15.20 -0.81
CA GLY A 137 -13.97 15.93 0.45
C GLY A 137 -13.55 15.02 1.61
N VAL A 138 -14.17 13.83 1.74
CA VAL A 138 -13.80 12.82 2.75
C VAL A 138 -12.42 12.22 2.46
N LEU A 139 -12.12 11.91 1.20
CA LEU A 139 -10.78 11.45 0.79
C LEU A 139 -9.72 12.53 1.03
N GLY A 140 -10.03 13.80 0.75
CA GLY A 140 -9.15 14.93 1.07
C GLY A 140 -8.86 15.06 2.57
N ALA A 141 -9.88 14.89 3.41
CA ALA A 141 -9.71 14.85 4.86
C ALA A 141 -8.87 13.66 5.33
N LEU A 142 -9.06 12.47 4.73
CA LEU A 142 -8.25 11.28 5.02
C LEU A 142 -6.77 11.49 4.65
N VAL A 143 -6.48 12.04 3.47
CA VAL A 143 -5.11 12.39 3.03
C VAL A 143 -4.45 13.37 4.00
N LEU A 144 -5.17 14.36 4.52
CA LEU A 144 -4.66 15.29 5.53
C LEU A 144 -4.36 14.59 6.87
N VAL A 145 -5.24 13.68 7.32
CA VAL A 145 -5.00 12.87 8.54
C VAL A 145 -3.78 11.97 8.39
N LEU A 146 -3.65 11.25 7.27
CA LEU A 146 -2.49 10.40 7.00
C LEU A 146 -1.19 11.23 6.91
N SER A 147 -1.24 12.42 6.29
CA SER A 147 -0.11 13.35 6.22
C SER A 147 0.31 13.86 7.60
N ALA A 148 -0.66 14.18 8.47
CA ALA A 148 -0.38 14.57 9.86
C ALA A 148 0.21 13.42 10.68
N SER A 149 -0.30 12.19 10.53
CA SER A 149 0.29 10.99 11.15
C SER A 149 1.73 10.73 10.68
N ALA A 150 2.00 10.89 9.38
CA ALA A 150 3.35 10.74 8.83
C ALA A 150 4.31 11.81 9.36
N TYR A 151 3.84 13.07 9.46
CA TYR A 151 4.62 14.16 10.06
C TYR A 151 4.99 13.85 11.51
N VAL A 152 4.01 13.50 12.35
CA VAL A 152 4.21 13.20 13.78
C VAL A 152 5.15 12.02 13.98
N LEU A 153 5.03 10.97 13.16
CA LEU A 153 5.91 9.81 13.21
C LEU A 153 7.37 10.18 12.90
N ARG A 154 7.60 11.06 11.94
CA ARG A 154 8.95 11.50 11.54
C ARG A 154 9.59 12.42 12.58
N GLU A 155 8.82 13.33 13.17
CA GLU A 155 9.28 14.19 14.28
C GLU A 155 9.76 13.35 15.47
N ARG A 156 8.98 12.34 15.89
CA ARG A 156 9.34 11.43 17.00
C ARG A 156 10.60 10.60 16.77
N ARG A 157 10.96 10.39 15.52
CA ARG A 157 12.22 9.72 15.18
C ARG A 157 13.41 10.67 15.37
N GLN A 158 13.28 11.93 14.94
CA GLN A 158 14.30 12.96 15.13
C GLN A 158 14.54 13.27 16.61
N ASP A 159 13.47 13.38 17.42
CA ASP A 159 13.53 13.45 18.90
C ASP A 159 14.44 12.37 19.53
N THR A 160 14.44 11.17 18.94
CA THR A 160 15.13 9.98 19.47
C THR A 160 16.56 9.87 18.96
N GLU A 161 16.81 10.24 17.70
CA GLU A 161 18.14 10.24 17.08
C GLU A 161 19.03 11.32 17.73
N ASP A 162 18.55 12.57 17.89
CA ASP A 162 19.29 13.67 18.54
C ASP A 162 19.60 13.40 20.03
N ALA A 163 18.69 12.72 20.74
CA ALA A 163 18.88 12.39 22.16
C ALA A 163 19.93 11.28 22.37
N GLY A 164 20.04 10.34 21.41
CA GLY A 164 21.06 9.29 21.43
C GLY A 164 22.46 9.85 21.19
N GLU A 165 22.62 10.77 20.23
CA GLU A 165 23.92 11.36 19.88
C GLU A 165 24.47 12.23 21.03
N GLN A 166 23.62 13.04 21.66
CA GLN A 166 23.99 13.82 22.86
C GLN A 166 24.41 12.95 24.05
N ALA A 167 23.78 11.79 24.23
CA ALA A 167 24.15 10.86 25.30
C ALA A 167 25.50 10.17 25.02
N GLY A 168 25.81 9.87 23.75
CA GLY A 168 27.11 9.35 23.33
C GLY A 168 28.24 10.36 23.52
N GLU A 169 28.06 11.60 23.04
CA GLU A 169 29.09 12.64 23.14
C GLU A 169 29.33 13.10 24.60
N ALA A 170 28.34 12.97 25.48
CA ALA A 170 28.52 13.19 26.91
C ALA A 170 29.39 12.11 27.60
N ALA A 171 29.39 10.87 27.08
CA ALA A 171 30.14 9.74 27.64
C ALA A 171 31.57 9.61 27.10
N ASP A 172 31.85 10.11 25.88
CA ASP A 172 33.22 10.16 25.33
C ASP A 172 34.09 11.26 26.00
N ARG A 173 33.44 12.26 26.60
CA ARG A 173 34.08 13.42 27.26
C ARG A 173 34.37 13.23 28.77
N SER A 174 34.13 12.04 29.36
CA SER A 174 34.17 11.78 30.81
C SER A 174 35.19 10.73 31.25
#